data_AF-A0A8X6XW81-F1
#
_entry.id   AF-A0A8X6XW81-F1
#
_cell.length_a   1.000
_cell.length_b   1.000
_cell.length_c   1.000
_cell.angle_alpha   90.00
_cell.angle_beta   90.00
_cell.angle_gamma   90.00
#
_symmetry.space_group_name_H-M   'P 1'
#
loop_
_entity.id
_entity.type
_entity.pdbx_description
1 polymer ?
#
loop_
_entity_poly.entity_id
_entity_poly.type
_entity_poly.pdbx_seq_one_letter_code
_entity_poly.pdbx_strand_id
1 'polypeptide(L)'
;MKTVASMLNHFSKLCFLPQFRHAAITILARKATRNMSSAVSYEHKIVNGTSEKSQKIETFKGTERYAAARQARKSESFLAWNKKVPGTGTEKFKKVIEEKYNVKLDSYWDLHRWSIDNCESFWAEVWDYFQVVASKKYEKVLVKTGPGFLDNEWFVGATLNYAENILRIRDDRIAITCLDEEGRFEEITYAQLFEEVKLYAAAFRKSGLRKGDLVCCMMNNRKEAVFGCLAAASIGAMWTGIQVYYGAKAAAKIANRMEPKFFLASDGFFIENLDINIYESIPTIVENTPSIEKVIIIPTREETLSKGISHIRNRGIVLPYITARCITSTFNKREDKIKTIALEPSTTITRPNRCRAFTEISSETIEKTII
;
A
#
# COMPACT_ATOMS: atom_id res chain seq x y z
N MET A 1 5.33 -38.77 -2.99
CA MET A 1 5.22 -38.48 -4.44
C MET A 1 3.80 -38.23 -4.93
N LYS A 2 2.75 -39.00 -4.51
CA LYS A 2 1.35 -38.71 -4.92
C LYS A 2 0.80 -37.34 -4.48
N THR A 3 1.31 -36.74 -3.40
CA THR A 3 0.87 -35.43 -2.90
C THR A 3 1.46 -34.24 -3.67
N VAL A 4 2.70 -34.37 -4.17
CA VAL A 4 3.33 -33.36 -5.02
C VAL A 4 2.71 -33.38 -6.42
N ALA A 5 2.41 -34.58 -6.94
CA ALA A 5 1.64 -34.74 -8.18
C ALA A 5 0.20 -34.20 -8.05
N SER A 6 -0.45 -34.37 -6.89
CA SER A 6 -1.78 -33.81 -6.61
C SER A 6 -1.76 -32.28 -6.48
N MET A 7 -0.76 -31.70 -5.79
CA MET A 7 -0.58 -30.24 -5.71
C MET A 7 -0.24 -29.62 -7.07
N LEU A 8 0.61 -30.26 -7.87
CA LEU A 8 0.92 -29.79 -9.23
C LEU A 8 -0.29 -29.91 -10.16
N ASN A 9 -1.13 -30.94 -10.02
CA ASN A 9 -2.40 -31.05 -10.76
C ASN A 9 -3.47 -30.06 -10.30
N HIS A 10 -3.48 -29.65 -9.03
CA HIS A 10 -4.39 -28.61 -8.53
C HIS A 10 -3.94 -27.21 -8.97
N PHE A 11 -2.64 -26.93 -8.93
CA PHE A 11 -2.08 -25.67 -9.44
C PHE A 11 -2.17 -25.54 -10.96
N SER A 12 -2.07 -26.64 -11.72
CA SER A 12 -2.20 -26.60 -13.18
C SER A 12 -3.62 -26.27 -13.65
N LYS A 13 -4.64 -26.53 -12.82
CA LYS A 13 -6.06 -26.21 -13.06
C LYS A 13 -6.47 -24.79 -12.64
N LEU A 14 -5.68 -24.11 -11.81
CA LEU A 14 -5.96 -22.76 -11.30
C LEU A 14 -5.30 -21.63 -12.13
N CYS A 15 -4.30 -21.96 -12.96
CA CYS A 15 -3.56 -20.97 -13.77
C CYS A 15 -4.04 -20.96 -15.23
N PHE A 16 -4.83 -19.95 -15.62
CA PHE A 16 -5.36 -19.78 -16.98
C PHE A 16 -4.39 -19.16 -18.01
N LEU A 17 -3.12 -18.93 -17.67
CA LEU A 17 -2.13 -18.34 -18.58
C LEU A 17 -0.83 -19.19 -18.66
N PRO A 18 -0.43 -19.67 -19.86
CA PRO A 18 0.72 -20.58 -20.04
C PRO A 18 2.06 -20.05 -19.53
N GLN A 19 2.28 -18.73 -19.52
CA GLN A 19 3.56 -18.12 -19.13
C GLN A 19 3.93 -18.29 -17.63
N PHE A 20 2.96 -18.57 -16.75
CA PHE A 20 3.23 -18.76 -15.31
C PHE A 20 3.63 -20.19 -14.93
N ARG A 21 3.49 -21.17 -15.83
CA ARG A 21 3.81 -22.57 -15.56
C ARG A 21 5.32 -22.83 -15.45
N HIS A 22 6.14 -22.17 -16.28
CA HIS A 22 7.59 -22.39 -16.27
C HIS A 22 8.28 -21.74 -15.06
N ALA A 23 7.91 -20.51 -14.69
CA ALA A 23 8.55 -19.79 -13.58
C ALA A 23 8.32 -20.47 -12.22
N ALA A 24 7.12 -21.00 -11.96
CA ALA A 24 6.79 -21.68 -10.71
C ALA A 24 7.57 -23.00 -10.54
N ILE A 25 7.75 -23.76 -11.62
CA ILE A 25 8.51 -25.02 -11.61
C ILE A 25 10.01 -24.75 -11.37
N THR A 26 10.58 -23.72 -11.99
CA THR A 26 12.00 -23.35 -11.82
C THR A 26 12.30 -22.83 -10.40
N ILE A 27 11.39 -22.06 -9.79
CA ILE A 27 11.57 -21.54 -8.43
C ILE A 27 11.47 -22.66 -7.39
N LEU A 28 10.55 -23.61 -7.57
CA LEU A 28 10.41 -24.78 -6.68
C LEU A 28 11.60 -25.75 -6.82
N ALA A 29 12.12 -25.95 -8.04
CA ALA A 29 13.31 -26.78 -8.29
C ALA A 29 14.58 -26.17 -7.67
N ARG A 30 14.77 -24.84 -7.74
CA ARG A 30 15.90 -24.12 -7.12
C ARG A 30 15.85 -24.14 -5.58
N LYS A 31 14.66 -24.15 -4.99
CA LYS A 31 14.48 -24.22 -3.54
C LYS A 31 14.70 -25.64 -2.99
N ALA A 32 14.41 -26.67 -3.79
CA ALA A 32 14.73 -28.06 -3.45
C ALA A 32 16.24 -28.37 -3.56
N THR A 33 16.94 -27.80 -4.54
CA THR A 33 18.40 -28.00 -4.72
C THR A 33 19.24 -27.27 -3.65
N ARG A 34 18.84 -26.07 -3.21
CA ARG A 34 19.54 -25.34 -2.12
C ARG A 34 19.51 -26.07 -0.77
N ASN A 35 18.49 -26.88 -0.50
CA ASN A 35 18.38 -27.66 0.74
C ASN A 35 19.06 -29.03 0.67
N MET A 36 19.51 -29.48 -0.51
CA MET A 36 20.25 -30.74 -0.68
C MET A 36 21.78 -30.54 -0.61
N SER A 37 22.29 -29.32 -0.73
CA SER A 37 23.74 -29.04 -0.71
C SER A 37 24.43 -29.31 0.65
N SER A 38 23.69 -29.44 1.75
CA SER A 38 24.23 -29.82 3.06
C SER A 38 24.25 -31.32 3.32
N ALA A 39 23.86 -32.16 2.35
CA ALA A 39 23.75 -33.62 2.52
C ALA A 39 24.66 -34.45 1.58
N VAL A 40 25.44 -33.81 0.71
CA VAL A 40 26.18 -34.50 -0.36
C VAL A 40 27.59 -34.99 0.05
N SER A 41 28.03 -34.77 1.28
CA SER A 41 29.34 -35.30 1.75
C SER A 41 29.35 -36.79 2.09
N TYR A 42 28.22 -37.52 1.94
CA TYR A 42 28.11 -38.93 2.38
C TYR A 42 27.85 -39.97 1.28
N GLU A 43 27.77 -39.58 0.01
CA GLU A 43 27.34 -40.51 -1.07
C GLU A 43 28.44 -40.87 -2.10
N HIS A 44 29.72 -40.70 -1.77
CA HIS A 44 30.81 -41.09 -2.69
C HIS A 44 31.26 -42.55 -2.58
N LYS A 45 30.39 -43.46 -2.12
CA LYS A 45 30.77 -44.86 -1.91
C LYS A 45 29.74 -45.93 -2.30
N ILE A 46 28.78 -45.68 -3.19
CA ILE A 46 27.96 -46.77 -3.74
C ILE A 46 27.61 -46.51 -5.20
N VAL A 47 28.59 -46.57 -6.10
CA VAL A 47 28.32 -46.83 -7.53
C VAL A 47 29.38 -47.82 -7.99
N ASN A 48 29.07 -49.11 -7.85
CA ASN A 48 29.60 -50.21 -8.66
C ASN A 48 28.89 -51.50 -8.20
N GLY A 49 28.09 -52.10 -9.07
CA GLY A 49 27.55 -53.45 -8.83
C GLY A 49 26.12 -53.65 -9.32
N THR A 50 26.01 -54.23 -10.50
CA THR A 50 24.84 -54.85 -11.13
C THR A 50 24.09 -55.85 -10.24
N SER A 51 22.78 -55.96 -10.49
CA SER A 51 21.96 -57.20 -10.59
C SER A 51 20.68 -57.22 -9.76
N GLU A 52 19.69 -57.86 -10.37
CA GLU A 52 18.32 -58.08 -9.96
C GLU A 52 18.14 -58.55 -8.52
N LYS A 53 17.16 -57.97 -7.81
CA LYS A 53 16.36 -58.67 -6.81
C LYS A 53 15.07 -57.92 -6.53
N SER A 54 13.98 -58.54 -6.95
CA SER A 54 12.60 -58.27 -6.55
C SER A 54 12.49 -58.05 -5.04
N GLN A 55 12.23 -56.80 -4.62
CA GLN A 55 11.86 -56.46 -3.26
C GLN A 55 10.40 -56.00 -3.22
N LYS A 56 9.64 -56.70 -2.37
CA LYS A 56 8.28 -56.40 -1.94
C LYS A 56 8.10 -54.89 -1.75
N ILE A 57 7.10 -54.33 -2.40
CA ILE A 57 6.62 -52.97 -2.12
C ILE A 57 6.00 -53.01 -0.72
N GLU A 58 6.80 -52.72 0.31
CA GLU A 58 6.29 -52.35 1.61
C GLU A 58 5.47 -51.07 1.42
N THR A 59 4.15 -51.20 1.56
CA THR A 59 3.23 -50.07 1.70
C THR A 59 3.77 -49.14 2.78
N PHE A 60 4.19 -47.97 2.31
CA PHE A 60 4.90 -46.93 3.01
C PHE A 60 4.21 -46.58 4.34
N LYS A 61 4.77 -47.03 5.47
CA LYS A 61 4.48 -46.61 6.87
C LYS A 61 4.80 -45.11 7.13
N GLY A 62 4.70 -44.27 6.10
CA GLY A 62 5.09 -42.86 6.15
C GLY A 62 4.03 -41.95 6.76
N THR A 63 2.74 -42.27 6.62
CA THR A 63 1.65 -41.44 7.18
C THR A 63 1.64 -41.47 8.71
N GLU A 64 1.86 -42.63 9.32
CA GLU A 64 1.96 -42.76 10.79
C GLU A 64 3.23 -42.12 11.35
N ARG A 65 4.38 -42.25 10.67
CA ARG A 65 5.61 -41.54 11.06
C ARG A 65 5.50 -40.02 10.95
N TYR A 66 4.80 -39.50 9.94
CA TYR A 66 4.54 -38.06 9.80
C TYR A 66 3.53 -37.55 10.84
N ALA A 67 2.51 -38.34 11.16
CA ALA A 67 1.55 -38.01 12.23
C ALA A 67 2.23 -38.03 13.61
N ALA A 68 3.00 -39.08 13.90
CA ALA A 68 3.78 -39.22 15.13
C ALA A 68 4.87 -38.15 15.26
N ALA A 69 5.58 -37.79 14.19
CA ALA A 69 6.54 -36.67 14.20
C ALA A 69 5.87 -35.31 14.40
N ARG A 70 4.63 -35.12 13.94
CA ARG A 70 3.83 -33.91 14.18
C ARG A 70 3.27 -33.87 15.61
N GLN A 71 2.95 -35.02 16.20
CA GLN A 71 2.55 -35.17 17.60
C GLN A 71 3.74 -35.01 18.55
N ALA A 72 4.92 -35.53 18.20
CA ALA A 72 6.17 -35.34 18.93
C ALA A 72 6.69 -33.89 18.82
N ARG A 73 6.52 -33.20 17.68
CA ARG A 73 6.83 -31.76 17.57
C ARG A 73 5.90 -30.86 18.37
N LYS A 74 4.72 -31.36 18.79
CA LYS A 74 3.82 -30.60 19.67
C LYS A 74 4.31 -30.55 21.12
N SER A 75 5.25 -31.41 21.54
CA SER A 75 5.65 -31.51 22.95
C SER A 75 6.87 -30.70 23.37
N GLU A 76 7.52 -29.94 22.48
CA GLU A 76 8.64 -29.06 22.88
C GLU A 76 8.56 -27.71 22.16
N SER A 77 7.49 -26.96 22.42
CA SER A 77 7.53 -25.53 22.14
C SER A 77 8.47 -24.89 23.16
N PHE A 78 9.71 -24.60 22.79
CA PHE A 78 10.63 -23.87 23.66
C PHE A 78 10.46 -22.36 23.45
N LEU A 79 10.51 -21.60 24.54
CA LEU A 79 10.42 -20.16 24.52
C LEU A 79 11.70 -19.57 23.89
N ALA A 80 11.61 -19.13 22.64
CA ALA A 80 12.77 -18.61 21.92
C ALA A 80 13.26 -17.25 22.47
N TRP A 81 12.34 -16.42 22.99
CA TRP A 81 12.64 -15.08 23.50
C TRP A 81 11.51 -14.56 24.39
N ASN A 82 11.84 -13.90 25.50
CA ASN A 82 10.83 -13.42 26.47
C ASN A 82 11.16 -12.08 27.14
N LYS A 83 12.06 -11.28 26.55
CA LYS A 83 12.47 -10.00 27.15
C LYS A 83 11.24 -9.09 27.28
N LYS A 84 10.85 -8.81 28.52
CA LYS A 84 9.80 -7.85 28.82
C LYS A 84 10.36 -6.44 28.66
N VAL A 85 9.71 -5.64 27.83
CA VAL A 85 10.02 -4.21 27.66
C VAL A 85 8.92 -3.45 28.40
N PRO A 86 9.21 -2.80 29.54
CA PRO A 86 8.19 -2.03 30.25
C PRO A 86 7.89 -0.72 29.53
N GLY A 87 6.71 -0.15 29.78
CA GLY A 87 6.32 1.18 29.31
C GLY A 87 5.96 1.25 27.82
N THR A 88 5.58 0.13 27.21
CA THR A 88 5.15 0.09 25.81
C THR A 88 3.89 0.94 25.58
N GLY A 89 3.64 1.35 24.33
CA GLY A 89 2.40 2.02 23.96
C GLY A 89 1.16 1.20 24.34
N THR A 90 1.20 -0.12 24.13
CA THR A 90 0.12 -1.04 24.51
C THR A 90 -0.11 -1.05 26.02
N GLU A 91 0.94 -1.07 26.85
CA GLU A 91 0.79 -1.02 28.31
C GLU A 91 0.19 0.31 28.78
N LYS A 92 0.60 1.43 28.17
CA LYS A 92 0.03 2.75 28.47
C LYS A 92 -1.46 2.80 28.09
N PHE A 93 -1.82 2.30 26.91
CA PHE A 93 -3.21 2.24 26.47
C PHE A 93 -4.06 1.30 27.33
N LYS A 94 -3.52 0.14 27.71
CA LYS A 94 -4.17 -0.81 28.61
C LYS A 94 -4.56 -0.15 29.94
N LYS A 95 -3.67 0.66 30.53
CA LYS A 95 -3.95 1.38 31.78
C LYS A 95 -5.12 2.35 31.65
N VAL A 96 -5.25 3.05 30.53
CA VAL A 96 -6.40 3.93 30.27
C VAL A 96 -7.72 3.14 30.32
N ILE A 97 -7.73 1.93 29.75
CA ILE A 97 -8.90 1.05 29.81
C ILE A 97 -9.15 0.54 31.23
N GLU A 98 -8.11 0.07 31.93
CA GLU A 98 -8.22 -0.42 33.32
C GLU A 98 -8.80 0.67 34.24
N GLU A 99 -8.30 1.90 34.15
CA GLU A 99 -8.75 3.04 34.94
C GLU A 99 -10.19 3.46 34.60
N LYS A 100 -10.51 3.61 33.31
CA LYS A 100 -11.82 4.13 32.86
C LYS A 100 -12.96 3.14 33.10
N TYR A 101 -12.71 1.85 32.91
CA TYR A 101 -13.72 0.79 33.03
C TYR A 101 -13.65 0.03 34.35
N ASN A 102 -12.70 0.38 35.23
CA ASN A 102 -12.45 -0.31 36.50
C ASN A 102 -12.29 -1.83 36.32
N VAL A 103 -11.48 -2.22 35.33
CA VAL A 103 -11.17 -3.62 35.01
C VAL A 103 -9.70 -3.92 35.26
N LYS A 104 -9.39 -5.19 35.54
CA LYS A 104 -8.02 -5.66 35.72
C LYS A 104 -7.60 -6.51 34.52
N LEU A 105 -6.54 -6.11 33.83
CA LEU A 105 -6.04 -6.76 32.62
C LEU A 105 -4.59 -7.20 32.85
N ASP A 106 -4.38 -8.40 33.38
CA ASP A 106 -3.04 -8.87 33.80
C ASP A 106 -2.09 -9.16 32.61
N SER A 107 -2.65 -9.43 31.43
CA SER A 107 -1.88 -9.80 30.24
C SER A 107 -2.42 -9.14 28.96
N TYR A 108 -1.61 -9.23 27.89
CA TYR A 108 -2.07 -8.87 26.54
C TYR A 108 -3.33 -9.65 26.15
N TRP A 109 -3.44 -10.92 26.56
CA TRP A 109 -4.58 -11.77 26.21
C TRP A 109 -5.87 -11.34 26.90
N ASP A 110 -5.77 -10.75 28.08
CA ASP A 110 -6.93 -10.18 28.77
C ASP A 110 -7.40 -8.92 28.05
N LEU A 111 -6.47 -8.03 27.65
CA LEU A 111 -6.79 -6.85 26.83
C LEU A 111 -7.41 -7.25 25.49
N HIS A 112 -6.85 -8.26 24.81
CA HIS A 112 -7.37 -8.78 23.54
C HIS A 112 -8.77 -9.40 23.70
N ARG A 113 -9.01 -10.15 24.78
CA ARG A 113 -10.35 -10.68 25.04
C ARG A 113 -11.33 -9.56 25.30
N TRP A 114 -10.95 -8.60 26.13
CA TRP A 114 -11.76 -7.42 26.43
C TRP A 114 -12.08 -6.61 25.16
N SER A 115 -11.14 -6.44 24.23
CA SER A 115 -11.36 -5.70 22.99
C SER A 115 -12.33 -6.39 22.03
N ILE A 116 -12.44 -7.72 22.08
CA ILE A 116 -13.42 -8.47 21.30
C ILE A 116 -14.80 -8.38 21.96
N ASP A 117 -14.85 -8.64 23.27
CA ASP A 117 -16.10 -8.66 24.04
C ASP A 117 -16.73 -7.26 24.13
N ASN A 118 -15.91 -6.21 24.09
CA ASN A 118 -16.32 -4.79 24.20
C ASN A 118 -15.87 -3.98 22.97
N CYS A 119 -16.10 -4.52 21.78
CA CYS A 119 -15.58 -3.98 20.51
C CYS A 119 -15.86 -2.48 20.29
N GLU A 120 -17.10 -2.02 20.51
CA GLU A 120 -17.44 -0.60 20.34
C GLU A 120 -16.70 0.30 21.33
N SER A 121 -16.68 -0.08 22.62
CA SER A 121 -15.96 0.66 23.66
C SER A 121 -14.46 0.71 23.36
N PHE A 122 -13.87 -0.42 22.95
CA PHE A 122 -12.46 -0.48 22.59
C PHE A 122 -12.11 0.49 21.45
N TRP A 123 -12.88 0.49 20.37
CA TRP A 123 -12.62 1.37 19.23
C TRP A 123 -12.92 2.85 19.53
N ALA A 124 -13.87 3.14 20.43
CA ALA A 124 -14.03 4.49 20.99
C ALA A 124 -12.78 4.93 21.76
N GLU A 125 -12.21 4.07 22.62
CA GLU A 125 -10.97 4.39 23.33
C GLU A 125 -9.79 4.57 22.40
N VAL A 126 -9.68 3.76 21.34
CA VAL A 126 -8.63 3.95 20.32
C VAL A 126 -8.75 5.33 19.67
N TRP A 127 -9.97 5.73 19.30
CA TRP A 127 -10.22 7.05 18.72
C TRP A 127 -9.77 8.18 19.64
N ASP A 128 -10.16 8.12 20.92
CA ASP A 128 -9.84 9.15 21.91
C ASP A 128 -8.35 9.15 22.27
N TYR A 129 -7.75 7.97 22.46
CA TYR A 129 -6.35 7.83 22.84
C TYR A 129 -5.40 8.37 21.78
N PHE A 130 -5.68 8.11 20.50
CA PHE A 130 -4.90 8.66 19.39
C PHE A 130 -5.29 10.09 19.02
N GLN A 131 -6.31 10.64 19.69
CA GLN A 131 -6.82 11.99 19.50
C GLN A 131 -7.15 12.23 18.02
N VAL A 132 -7.98 11.35 17.45
CA VAL A 132 -8.36 11.44 16.04
C VAL A 132 -9.08 12.77 15.80
N VAL A 133 -8.53 13.56 14.86
CA VAL A 133 -9.07 14.84 14.44
C VAL A 133 -10.19 14.59 13.43
N ALA A 134 -11.36 15.16 13.70
CA ALA A 134 -12.53 15.06 12.85
C ALA A 134 -13.31 16.37 12.89
N SER A 135 -13.86 16.78 11.74
CA SER A 135 -14.73 17.95 11.63
C SER A 135 -16.14 17.67 12.18
N LYS A 136 -16.60 16.42 12.06
CA LYS A 136 -17.80 15.91 12.72
C LYS A 136 -17.43 14.63 13.47
N LYS A 137 -17.77 14.55 14.76
CA LYS A 137 -17.58 13.35 15.57
C LYS A 137 -18.54 12.24 15.14
N TYR A 138 -18.17 10.99 15.41
CA TYR A 138 -19.07 9.85 15.20
C TYR A 138 -20.28 9.93 16.12
N GLU A 139 -21.40 9.40 15.65
CA GLU A 139 -22.64 9.21 16.42
C GLU A 139 -22.69 7.78 16.98
N LYS A 140 -22.17 6.80 16.22
CA LYS A 140 -22.04 5.39 16.63
C LYS A 140 -20.70 4.83 16.17
N VAL A 141 -20.08 3.99 16.99
CA VAL A 141 -18.78 3.38 16.66
C VAL A 141 -18.94 2.22 15.67
N LEU A 142 -19.96 1.38 15.84
CA LEU A 142 -20.22 0.25 14.96
C LEU A 142 -21.71 0.09 14.72
N VAL A 143 -22.10 -0.07 13.46
CA VAL A 143 -23.45 -0.48 13.07
C VAL A 143 -23.33 -1.73 12.22
N LYS A 144 -23.90 -2.84 12.69
CA LYS A 144 -24.05 -4.06 11.88
C LYS A 144 -25.22 -3.89 10.93
N THR A 145 -24.95 -3.99 9.64
CA THR A 145 -25.95 -3.84 8.56
C THR A 145 -26.40 -5.19 7.99
N GLY A 146 -25.85 -6.29 8.48
CA GLY A 146 -26.10 -7.64 7.98
C GLY A 146 -25.23 -8.71 8.67
N PRO A 147 -25.34 -9.97 8.25
CA PRO A 147 -24.63 -11.10 8.89
C PRO A 147 -23.18 -11.26 8.41
N GLY A 148 -22.80 -10.64 7.29
CA GLY A 148 -21.49 -10.79 6.66
C GLY A 148 -20.41 -9.91 7.29
N PHE A 149 -19.15 -10.30 7.07
CA PHE A 149 -18.00 -9.50 7.50
C PHE A 149 -17.97 -8.09 6.87
N LEU A 150 -18.46 -7.95 5.63
CA LEU A 150 -18.55 -6.65 4.94
C LEU A 150 -19.78 -5.82 5.36
N ASP A 151 -20.67 -6.38 6.19
CA ASP A 151 -21.90 -5.73 6.63
C ASP A 151 -21.69 -4.99 7.97
N ASN A 152 -20.62 -4.22 8.05
CA ASN A 152 -20.24 -3.43 9.22
C ASN A 152 -19.91 -2.00 8.78
N GLU A 153 -20.54 -1.02 9.41
CA GLU A 153 -20.24 0.40 9.23
C GLU A 153 -19.58 0.94 10.51
N TRP A 154 -18.40 1.55 10.35
CA TRP A 154 -17.57 2.02 11.46
C TRP A 154 -17.63 3.54 11.57
N PHE A 155 -17.66 4.05 12.81
CA PHE A 155 -17.66 5.48 13.13
C PHE A 155 -18.71 6.27 12.35
N VAL A 156 -19.92 5.72 12.28
CA VAL A 156 -21.07 6.29 11.56
C VAL A 156 -21.34 7.71 12.04
N GLY A 157 -21.54 8.63 11.10
CA GLY A 157 -21.74 10.05 11.35
C GLY A 157 -20.46 10.87 11.43
N ALA A 158 -19.28 10.24 11.56
CA ALA A 158 -18.02 10.96 11.57
C ALA A 158 -17.65 11.50 10.19
N THR A 159 -16.93 12.61 10.19
CA THR A 159 -16.29 13.18 9.00
C THR A 159 -14.89 13.65 9.38
N LEU A 160 -13.88 13.09 8.72
CA LEU A 160 -12.47 13.34 9.01
C LEU A 160 -11.65 13.39 7.72
N ASN A 161 -10.44 13.94 7.80
CA ASN A 161 -9.46 13.84 6.72
C ASN A 161 -8.23 13.06 7.17
N TYR A 162 -7.84 12.05 6.38
CA TYR A 162 -6.65 11.23 6.67
C TYR A 162 -5.38 12.08 6.67
N ALA A 163 -5.20 12.94 5.66
CA ALA A 163 -4.03 13.81 5.56
C ALA A 163 -3.99 14.84 6.70
N GLU A 164 -5.14 15.35 7.15
CA GLU A 164 -5.20 16.25 8.31
C GLU A 164 -4.64 15.59 9.58
N ASN A 165 -4.99 14.32 9.82
CA ASN A 165 -4.50 13.59 10.99
C ASN A 165 -3.00 13.32 10.93
N ILE A 166 -2.45 13.01 9.75
CA ILE A 166 -1.01 12.82 9.54
C ILE A 166 -0.24 14.16 9.66
N LEU A 167 -0.80 15.23 9.11
CA LEU A 167 -0.17 16.55 8.99
C LEU A 167 -0.52 17.51 10.14
N ARG A 168 -1.03 16.98 11.26
CA ARG A 168 -1.34 17.78 12.46
C ARG A 168 -0.09 18.33 13.12
N ILE A 169 1.05 17.64 12.99
CA ILE A 169 2.35 18.10 13.43
C ILE A 169 2.93 19.02 12.35
N ARG A 170 3.41 20.19 12.74
CA ARG A 170 3.93 21.23 11.83
C ARG A 170 5.15 21.95 12.42
N ASP A 171 6.04 21.18 13.03
CA ASP A 171 7.27 21.68 13.65
C ASP A 171 8.52 21.15 12.92
N ASP A 172 9.69 21.47 13.45
CA ASP A 172 10.99 21.16 12.85
C ASP A 172 11.48 19.72 13.11
N ARG A 173 10.65 18.85 13.73
CA ARG A 173 11.00 17.43 13.85
C ARG A 173 11.03 16.78 12.47
N ILE A 174 11.93 15.83 12.29
CA ILE A 174 12.06 15.09 11.03
C ILE A 174 10.83 14.18 10.84
N ALA A 175 10.18 14.31 9.69
CA ALA A 175 9.05 13.51 9.26
C ALA A 175 9.46 12.43 8.26
N ILE A 176 10.35 12.76 7.33
CA ILE A 176 10.83 11.84 6.28
C ILE A 176 12.36 11.91 6.21
N THR A 177 13.01 10.75 6.28
CA THR A 177 14.43 10.59 5.96
C THR A 177 14.52 9.86 4.63
N CYS A 178 15.11 10.50 3.63
CA CYS A 178 15.30 9.98 2.28
C CYS A 178 16.75 9.50 2.14
N LEU A 179 16.92 8.29 1.62
CA LEU A 179 18.21 7.72 1.25
C LEU A 179 18.03 6.89 -0.01
N ASP A 180 18.90 7.08 -1.00
CA ASP A 180 18.94 6.24 -2.19
C ASP A 180 20.29 5.56 -2.41
N GLU A 181 20.35 4.68 -3.41
CA GLU A 181 21.55 3.90 -3.72
C GLU A 181 22.68 4.71 -4.34
N GLU A 182 22.40 5.94 -4.78
CA GLU A 182 23.42 6.89 -5.23
C GLU A 182 24.05 7.62 -4.03
N GLY A 183 23.61 7.32 -2.80
CA GLY A 183 24.11 7.92 -1.57
C GLY A 183 23.52 9.31 -1.30
N ARG A 184 22.50 9.74 -2.06
CA ARG A 184 21.82 11.01 -1.79
C ARG A 184 20.99 10.87 -0.52
N PHE A 185 21.19 11.81 0.39
CA PHE A 185 20.53 11.85 1.69
C PHE A 185 19.82 13.20 1.87
N GLU A 186 18.61 13.15 2.39
CA GLU A 186 17.81 14.34 2.66
C GLU A 186 16.82 14.08 3.79
N GLU A 187 16.62 15.08 4.65
CA GLU A 187 15.60 15.05 5.69
C GLU A 187 14.57 16.14 5.45
N ILE A 188 13.30 15.78 5.67
CA ILE A 188 12.16 16.67 5.53
C ILE A 188 11.50 16.80 6.91
N THR A 189 11.36 18.03 7.40
CA THR A 189 10.65 18.29 8.65
C THR A 189 9.14 18.17 8.47
N TYR A 190 8.38 18.04 9.57
CA TYR A 190 6.92 18.07 9.52
C TYR A 190 6.38 19.38 8.94
N ALA A 191 7.02 20.51 9.24
CA ALA A 191 6.67 21.81 8.64
C ALA A 191 6.87 21.83 7.12
N GLN A 192 8.00 21.32 6.63
CA GLN A 192 8.28 21.22 5.19
C GLN A 192 7.33 20.26 4.48
N LEU A 193 7.06 19.09 5.08
CA LEU A 193 6.09 18.13 4.57
C LEU A 193 4.70 18.76 4.40
N PHE A 194 4.25 19.55 5.38
CA PHE A 194 2.97 20.25 5.30
C PHE A 194 2.93 21.23 4.11
N GLU A 195 3.97 22.04 3.93
CA GLU A 195 4.03 23.01 2.84
C GLU A 195 4.12 22.33 1.46
N GLU A 196 4.90 21.25 1.32
CA GLU A 196 4.95 20.45 0.09
C GLU A 196 3.57 19.86 -0.24
N VAL A 197 2.91 19.20 0.71
CA VAL A 197 1.58 18.62 0.49
C VAL A 197 0.56 19.70 0.11
N LYS A 198 0.62 20.86 0.75
CA LYS A 198 -0.23 22.01 0.44
C LYS A 198 -0.03 22.50 -1.00
N LEU A 199 1.21 22.57 -1.48
CA LEU A 199 1.52 22.95 -2.87
C LEU A 199 1.03 21.90 -3.87
N TYR A 200 1.26 20.61 -3.62
CA TYR A 200 0.75 19.52 -4.46
C TYR A 200 -0.79 19.54 -4.52
N ALA A 201 -1.46 19.74 -3.39
CA ALA A 201 -2.93 19.81 -3.33
C ALA A 201 -3.47 21.00 -4.13
N ALA A 202 -2.84 22.17 -4.04
CA ALA A 202 -3.20 23.34 -4.84
C ALA A 202 -2.98 23.08 -6.34
N ALA A 203 -1.86 22.47 -6.72
CA ALA A 203 -1.57 22.09 -8.10
C ALA A 203 -2.59 21.09 -8.66
N PHE A 204 -2.97 20.07 -7.88
CA PHE A 204 -3.99 19.10 -8.25
C PHE A 204 -5.37 19.76 -8.46
N ARG A 205 -5.83 20.59 -7.52
CA ARG A 205 -7.10 21.33 -7.68
C ARG A 205 -7.09 22.22 -8.92
N LYS A 206 -6.02 23.00 -9.13
CA LYS A 206 -5.87 23.87 -10.31
C LYS A 206 -5.84 23.06 -11.62
N SER A 207 -5.31 21.85 -11.58
CA SER A 207 -5.25 20.94 -12.72
C SER A 207 -6.58 20.19 -12.96
N GLY A 208 -7.59 20.39 -12.11
CA GLY A 208 -8.93 19.82 -12.27
C GLY A 208 -9.18 18.50 -11.54
N LEU A 209 -8.30 18.09 -10.62
CA LEU A 209 -8.54 16.94 -9.73
C LEU A 209 -9.60 17.31 -8.68
N ARG A 210 -10.62 16.48 -8.55
CA ARG A 210 -11.77 16.68 -7.66
C ARG A 210 -11.91 15.53 -6.66
N LYS A 211 -12.74 15.73 -5.64
CA LYS A 211 -13.13 14.69 -4.69
C LYS A 211 -13.70 13.48 -5.44
N GLY A 212 -13.24 12.28 -5.10
CA GLY A 212 -13.61 11.02 -5.75
C GLY A 212 -12.83 10.68 -7.02
N ASP A 213 -12.11 11.62 -7.62
CA ASP A 213 -11.22 11.31 -8.75
C ASP A 213 -10.05 10.44 -8.28
N LEU A 214 -9.56 9.56 -9.15
CA LEU A 214 -8.44 8.66 -8.84
C LEU A 214 -7.11 9.16 -9.44
N VAL A 215 -6.09 9.20 -8.60
CA VAL A 215 -4.68 9.36 -8.97
C VAL A 215 -3.99 8.00 -8.92
N CYS A 216 -3.37 7.59 -10.04
CA CYS A 216 -2.54 6.40 -10.11
C CYS A 216 -1.06 6.79 -10.14
N CYS A 217 -0.27 6.24 -9.23
CA CYS A 217 1.16 6.50 -9.13
C CYS A 217 1.98 5.28 -9.53
N MET A 218 2.99 5.46 -10.37
CA MET A 218 4.01 4.46 -10.70
C MET A 218 5.39 5.06 -10.43
N MET A 219 5.81 4.98 -9.17
CA MET A 219 7.07 5.54 -8.70
C MET A 219 7.71 4.63 -7.66
N ASN A 220 9.03 4.67 -7.56
CA ASN A 220 9.77 3.98 -6.49
C ASN A 220 9.54 4.69 -5.14
N ASN A 221 10.12 4.16 -4.06
CA ASN A 221 9.96 4.70 -2.71
C ASN A 221 10.63 6.07 -2.58
N ARG A 222 9.90 7.14 -2.93
CA ARG A 222 10.36 8.52 -2.89
C ARG A 222 9.41 9.43 -2.12
N LYS A 223 9.95 10.52 -1.58
CA LYS A 223 9.18 11.57 -0.88
C LYS A 223 8.06 12.15 -1.72
N GLU A 224 8.23 12.29 -3.03
CA GLU A 224 7.21 12.85 -3.92
C GLU A 224 5.94 11.96 -3.99
N ALA A 225 6.07 10.65 -3.72
CA ALA A 225 4.92 9.74 -3.65
C ALA A 225 4.11 10.03 -2.37
N VAL A 226 4.81 10.31 -1.27
CA VAL A 226 4.19 10.70 0.01
C VAL A 226 3.48 12.04 -0.17
N PHE A 227 4.13 13.02 -0.80
CA PHE A 227 3.54 14.33 -1.07
C PHE A 227 2.28 14.22 -1.92
N GLY A 228 2.35 13.48 -3.04
CA GLY A 228 1.21 13.26 -3.93
C GLY A 228 0.06 12.51 -3.24
N CYS A 229 0.36 11.46 -2.47
CA CYS A 229 -0.65 10.68 -1.76
C CYS A 229 -1.40 11.51 -0.72
N LEU A 230 -0.66 12.22 0.15
CA LEU A 230 -1.25 13.08 1.16
C LEU A 230 -2.00 14.26 0.53
N ALA A 231 -1.50 14.82 -0.57
CA ALA A 231 -2.19 15.88 -1.30
C ALA A 231 -3.53 15.41 -1.90
N ALA A 232 -3.55 14.25 -2.55
CA ALA A 232 -4.77 13.65 -3.09
C ALA A 232 -5.78 13.38 -1.97
N ALA A 233 -5.33 12.77 -0.86
CA ALA A 233 -6.18 12.52 0.32
C ALA A 233 -6.71 13.82 0.94
N SER A 234 -5.90 14.89 1.00
CA SER A 234 -6.28 16.20 1.57
C SER A 234 -7.46 16.87 0.87
N ILE A 235 -7.67 16.56 -0.42
CA ILE A 235 -8.74 17.11 -1.25
C ILE A 235 -9.86 16.09 -1.53
N GLY A 236 -9.82 14.93 -0.87
CA GLY A 236 -10.79 13.85 -1.02
C GLY A 236 -10.68 13.07 -2.33
N ALA A 237 -9.57 13.19 -3.06
CA ALA A 237 -9.25 12.33 -4.19
C ALA A 237 -8.73 10.96 -3.69
N MET A 238 -8.86 9.95 -4.53
CA MET A 238 -8.37 8.60 -4.26
C MET A 238 -6.94 8.43 -4.78
N TRP A 239 -6.17 7.58 -4.12
CA TRP A 239 -4.79 7.26 -4.51
C TRP A 239 -4.62 5.76 -4.73
N THR A 240 -3.89 5.39 -5.77
CA THR A 240 -3.47 4.00 -6.00
C THR A 240 -2.04 3.96 -6.53
N GLY A 241 -1.38 2.81 -6.38
CA GLY A 241 0.00 2.59 -6.78
C GLY A 241 0.14 1.39 -7.71
N ILE A 242 0.98 1.51 -8.74
CA ILE A 242 1.46 0.42 -9.57
C ILE A 242 2.96 0.27 -9.30
N GLN A 243 3.40 -0.96 -9.05
CA GLN A 243 4.82 -1.21 -8.84
C GLN A 243 5.61 -0.91 -10.12
N VAL A 244 6.77 -0.25 -9.95
CA VAL A 244 7.67 0.12 -11.04
C VAL A 244 8.25 -1.06 -11.82
N TYR A 245 8.18 -2.28 -11.26
CA TYR A 245 8.67 -3.50 -11.89
C TYR A 245 7.71 -4.10 -12.94
N TYR A 246 6.48 -3.58 -13.05
CA TYR A 246 5.58 -4.01 -14.11
C TYR A 246 6.00 -3.42 -15.46
N GLY A 247 6.16 -4.29 -16.46
CA GLY A 247 6.32 -3.82 -17.84
C GLY A 247 5.08 -3.05 -18.32
N ALA A 248 5.28 -2.12 -19.27
CA ALA A 248 4.28 -1.14 -19.70
C ALA A 248 2.87 -1.72 -19.95
N LYS A 249 2.76 -2.85 -20.67
CA LYS A 249 1.46 -3.49 -20.96
C LYS A 249 0.75 -4.02 -19.72
N ALA A 250 1.50 -4.56 -18.76
CA ALA A 250 0.94 -5.05 -17.51
C ALA A 250 0.48 -3.89 -16.62
N ALA A 251 1.28 -2.83 -16.53
CA ALA A 251 0.93 -1.60 -15.83
C ALA A 251 -0.34 -0.96 -16.45
N ALA A 252 -0.41 -0.85 -17.77
CA ALA A 252 -1.58 -0.34 -18.49
C ALA A 252 -2.85 -1.14 -18.18
N LYS A 253 -2.76 -2.48 -18.15
CA LYS A 253 -3.91 -3.33 -17.83
C LYS A 253 -4.44 -3.09 -16.42
N ILE A 254 -3.57 -2.83 -15.46
CA ILE A 254 -3.94 -2.50 -14.07
C ILE A 254 -4.54 -1.09 -14.02
N ALA A 255 -3.87 -0.10 -14.61
CA ALA A 255 -4.33 1.29 -14.65
C ALA A 255 -5.71 1.39 -15.31
N ASN A 256 -5.90 0.77 -16.47
CA ASN A 256 -7.18 0.73 -17.17
C ASN A 256 -8.29 -0.01 -16.40
N ARG A 257 -7.94 -0.87 -15.43
CA ARG A 257 -8.89 -1.47 -14.48
C ARG A 257 -9.27 -0.53 -13.32
N MET A 258 -8.53 0.54 -13.11
CA MET A 258 -8.83 1.50 -12.04
C MET A 258 -9.44 2.79 -12.59
N GLU A 259 -9.30 3.05 -13.89
CA GLU A 259 -9.77 4.26 -14.56
C GLU A 259 -9.27 5.57 -13.90
N PRO A 260 -7.95 5.72 -13.69
CA PRO A 260 -7.41 6.92 -13.06
C PRO A 260 -7.51 8.11 -14.00
N LYS A 261 -7.86 9.26 -13.43
CA LYS A 261 -7.88 10.55 -14.13
C LYS A 261 -6.49 11.17 -14.22
N PHE A 262 -5.68 10.97 -13.19
CA PHE A 262 -4.30 11.46 -13.10
C PHE A 262 -3.33 10.29 -13.01
N PHE A 263 -2.20 10.40 -13.73
CA PHE A 263 -1.11 9.45 -13.66
C PHE A 263 0.18 10.16 -13.25
N LEU A 264 0.74 9.76 -12.11
CA LEU A 264 2.04 10.23 -11.61
C LEU A 264 3.09 9.15 -11.82
N ALA A 265 4.25 9.50 -12.37
CA ALA A 265 5.37 8.57 -12.46
C ALA A 265 6.71 9.27 -12.24
N SER A 266 7.73 8.54 -11.77
CA SER A 266 9.11 8.98 -11.99
C SER A 266 9.57 8.55 -13.39
N ASP A 267 10.54 9.27 -13.93
CA ASP A 267 11.21 8.91 -15.19
C ASP A 267 12.14 7.69 -15.06
N GLY A 268 12.66 7.42 -13.88
CA GLY A 268 13.53 6.30 -13.60
C GLY A 268 13.96 6.21 -12.15
N PHE A 269 14.82 5.24 -11.86
CA PHE A 269 15.49 5.06 -10.58
C PHE A 269 16.70 4.13 -10.72
N PHE A 270 17.62 4.23 -9.77
CA PHE A 270 18.80 3.38 -9.69
C PHE A 270 18.58 2.23 -8.68
N ILE A 271 18.94 1.00 -9.06
CA ILE A 271 18.90 -0.18 -8.18
C ILE A 271 20.00 -1.18 -8.57
N GLU A 272 20.77 -1.70 -7.61
CA GLU A 272 21.82 -2.71 -7.82
C GLU A 272 22.82 -2.36 -8.94
N ASN A 273 23.21 -1.09 -9.05
CA ASN A 273 24.03 -0.54 -10.15
C ASN A 273 23.36 -0.53 -11.54
N LEU A 274 22.05 -0.71 -11.60
CA LEU A 274 21.25 -0.63 -12.81
C LEU A 274 20.42 0.64 -12.82
N ASP A 275 20.52 1.39 -13.92
CA ASP A 275 19.69 2.55 -14.17
C ASP A 275 18.41 2.15 -14.91
N ILE A 276 17.27 2.17 -14.21
CA ILE A 276 15.97 1.72 -14.71
C ILE A 276 15.21 2.89 -15.31
N ASN A 277 14.96 2.84 -16.62
CA ASN A 277 14.18 3.83 -17.35
C ASN A 277 12.68 3.47 -17.36
N ILE A 278 11.87 4.20 -16.60
CA ILE A 278 10.40 4.08 -16.62
C ILE A 278 9.79 4.99 -17.69
N TYR A 279 10.45 6.09 -18.02
CA TYR A 279 9.97 7.12 -18.95
C TYR A 279 9.49 6.52 -20.28
N GLU A 280 10.23 5.57 -20.83
CA GLU A 280 9.89 4.89 -22.09
C GLU A 280 8.60 4.06 -22.02
N SER A 281 8.20 3.61 -20.83
CA SER A 281 6.98 2.84 -20.63
C SER A 281 5.73 3.72 -20.54
N ILE A 282 5.88 5.00 -20.19
CA ILE A 282 4.75 5.92 -19.93
C ILE A 282 3.84 6.10 -21.15
N PRO A 283 4.35 6.34 -22.38
CA PRO A 283 3.49 6.49 -23.56
C PRO A 283 2.57 5.29 -23.78
N THR A 284 3.13 4.07 -23.71
CA THR A 284 2.35 2.83 -23.86
C THR A 284 1.28 2.71 -22.78
N ILE A 285 1.58 3.09 -21.53
CA ILE A 285 0.60 3.04 -20.44
C ILE A 285 -0.56 4.01 -20.69
N VAL A 286 -0.24 5.24 -21.06
CA VAL A 286 -1.21 6.31 -21.30
C VAL A 286 -2.10 6.01 -22.51
N GLU A 287 -1.52 5.53 -23.61
CA GLU A 287 -2.26 5.14 -24.82
C GLU A 287 -3.26 4.01 -24.55
N ASN A 288 -2.92 3.08 -23.65
CA ASN A 288 -3.76 1.94 -23.29
C ASN A 288 -4.68 2.23 -22.08
N THR A 289 -4.70 3.47 -21.58
CA THR A 289 -5.53 3.89 -20.44
C THR A 289 -6.24 5.22 -20.77
N PRO A 290 -7.32 5.20 -21.58
CA PRO A 290 -7.96 6.43 -22.09
C PRO A 290 -8.54 7.37 -21.04
N SER A 291 -8.77 6.88 -19.82
CA SER A 291 -9.26 7.66 -18.67
C SER A 291 -8.23 8.65 -18.12
N ILE A 292 -6.94 8.48 -18.41
CA ILE A 292 -5.89 9.39 -17.95
C ILE A 292 -6.02 10.72 -18.70
N GLU A 293 -6.41 11.77 -18.00
CA GLU A 293 -6.51 13.13 -18.53
C GLU A 293 -5.22 13.94 -18.30
N LYS A 294 -4.45 13.60 -17.26
CA LYS A 294 -3.22 14.30 -16.89
C LYS A 294 -2.11 13.33 -16.52
N VAL A 295 -0.93 13.58 -17.11
CA VAL A 295 0.31 12.86 -16.80
C VAL A 295 1.27 13.81 -16.10
N ILE A 296 1.80 13.39 -14.97
CA ILE A 296 2.78 14.13 -14.20
C ILE A 296 4.03 13.27 -14.09
N ILE A 297 5.15 13.79 -14.56
CA ILE A 297 6.44 13.11 -14.50
C ILE A 297 7.33 13.83 -13.50
N ILE A 298 7.85 13.08 -12.53
CA ILE A 298 8.86 13.50 -11.57
C ILE A 298 10.22 13.16 -12.18
N PRO A 299 10.99 14.16 -12.64
CA PRO A 299 12.29 13.93 -13.24
C PRO A 299 13.31 13.58 -12.16
N THR A 300 14.05 12.51 -12.37
CA THR A 300 15.24 12.11 -11.59
C THR A 300 16.51 12.27 -12.41
N ARG A 301 16.40 12.50 -13.72
CA ARG A 301 17.51 12.69 -14.65
C ARG A 301 17.46 14.06 -15.34
N GLU A 302 18.62 14.66 -15.59
CA GLU A 302 18.71 15.93 -16.34
C GLU A 302 18.17 15.79 -17.77
N GLU A 303 18.36 14.64 -18.40
CA GLU A 303 17.89 14.36 -19.75
C GLU A 303 16.34 14.43 -19.85
N THR A 304 15.63 14.04 -18.80
CA THR A 304 14.17 14.12 -18.75
C THR A 304 13.70 15.57 -18.69
N LEU A 305 14.44 16.42 -17.97
CA LEU A 305 14.14 17.85 -17.89
C LEU A 305 14.27 18.53 -19.27
N SER A 306 15.22 18.08 -20.10
CA SER A 306 15.49 18.69 -21.42
C SER A 306 14.58 18.17 -22.54
N LYS A 307 14.20 16.89 -22.52
CA LYS A 307 13.36 16.27 -23.58
C LYS A 307 11.92 16.78 -23.61
N GLY A 308 11.40 17.25 -22.48
CA GLY A 308 9.99 17.62 -22.34
C GLY A 308 9.04 16.43 -22.59
N ILE A 309 7.72 16.67 -22.52
CA ILE A 309 6.69 15.60 -22.62
C ILE A 309 5.64 15.89 -23.69
N SER A 310 5.95 16.76 -24.64
CA SER A 310 5.05 17.19 -25.71
C SER A 310 4.56 16.03 -26.59
N HIS A 311 5.33 14.94 -26.68
CA HIS A 311 4.99 13.73 -27.43
C HIS A 311 4.05 12.77 -26.68
N ILE A 312 3.82 12.98 -25.38
CA ILE A 312 2.89 12.17 -24.59
C ILE A 312 1.48 12.78 -24.72
N ARG A 313 0.52 11.97 -25.18
CA ARG A 313 -0.89 12.36 -25.32
C ARG A 313 -1.45 12.88 -23.98
N ASN A 314 -2.36 13.84 -24.05
CA ASN A 314 -3.08 14.47 -22.92
C ASN A 314 -2.32 15.53 -22.10
N ARG A 315 -1.39 16.27 -22.75
CA ARG A 315 -0.73 17.48 -22.21
C ARG A 315 -0.28 17.28 -20.76
N GLY A 316 0.68 16.38 -20.59
CA GLY A 316 1.32 16.21 -19.30
C GLY A 316 1.98 17.50 -18.83
N ILE A 317 2.23 17.58 -17.53
CA ILE A 317 3.05 18.63 -16.92
C ILE A 317 4.37 17.98 -16.50
N VAL A 318 5.50 18.44 -17.07
CA VAL A 318 6.81 18.13 -16.49
C VAL A 318 6.86 19.02 -15.28
N LEU A 319 6.89 18.42 -14.10
CA LEU A 319 7.09 19.18 -12.88
C LEU A 319 8.57 19.08 -12.57
N PRO A 320 9.40 20.06 -13.02
CA PRO A 320 10.78 20.12 -12.57
C PRO A 320 10.74 20.57 -11.12
N TYR A 321 10.50 19.62 -10.22
CA TYR A 321 10.26 19.84 -8.79
C TYR A 321 9.06 20.76 -8.52
N ILE A 322 8.07 20.32 -7.72
CA ILE A 322 7.22 21.30 -7.00
C ILE A 322 8.07 21.91 -5.88
N THR A 323 9.25 22.45 -6.20
CA THR A 323 9.86 23.46 -5.34
C THR A 323 9.28 24.79 -5.79
N ALA A 324 8.94 25.65 -4.84
CA ALA A 324 8.20 26.91 -5.00
C ALA A 324 8.63 27.84 -6.17
N ARG A 325 9.78 27.60 -6.82
CA ARG A 325 10.26 28.40 -7.95
C ARG A 325 9.52 28.21 -9.27
N CYS A 326 9.07 27.00 -9.61
CA CYS A 326 8.45 26.79 -10.93
C CYS A 326 7.05 27.37 -11.04
N ILE A 327 6.33 27.47 -9.91
CA ILE A 327 5.05 28.19 -9.85
C ILE A 327 5.29 29.70 -9.96
N THR A 328 6.41 30.26 -9.49
CA THR A 328 6.62 31.72 -9.60
C THR A 328 6.99 32.20 -11.01
N SER A 329 7.73 31.43 -11.82
CA SER A 329 8.24 31.92 -13.10
C SER A 329 7.17 32.02 -14.20
N THR A 330 6.11 31.20 -14.15
CA THR A 330 4.95 31.32 -15.06
C THR A 330 3.86 32.24 -14.51
N PHE A 331 3.97 32.73 -13.27
CA PHE A 331 2.90 33.42 -12.55
C PHE A 331 3.20 34.89 -12.21
N ASN A 332 4.28 35.47 -12.74
CA ASN A 332 4.51 36.92 -12.67
C ASN A 332 3.59 37.68 -13.63
N LYS A 333 2.28 37.71 -13.31
CA LYS A 333 1.31 38.73 -13.70
C LYS A 333 0.01 38.48 -12.92
N ARG A 334 -0.17 39.29 -11.87
CA ARG A 334 -1.33 39.45 -10.97
C ARG A 334 -1.23 38.71 -9.64
N GLU A 335 -0.91 39.52 -8.62
CA GLU A 335 -1.14 39.29 -7.22
C GLU A 335 -2.62 38.99 -6.96
N ASP A 336 -2.96 37.72 -6.73
CA ASP A 336 -4.24 37.37 -6.13
C ASP A 336 -4.00 36.69 -4.77
N LYS A 337 -4.60 37.30 -3.76
CA LYS A 337 -4.50 36.99 -2.33
C LYS A 337 -4.77 35.51 -2.06
N ILE A 338 -3.77 34.77 -1.58
CA ILE A 338 -3.92 33.41 -1.05
C ILE A 338 -4.74 33.50 0.24
N LYS A 339 -6.06 33.29 0.15
CA LYS A 339 -6.91 33.05 1.32
C LYS A 339 -6.67 31.62 1.81
N THR A 340 -6.64 31.48 3.14
CA THR A 340 -6.42 30.27 3.94
C THR A 340 -6.97 29.01 3.30
N ILE A 341 -6.10 28.01 3.07
CA ILE A 341 -6.46 26.71 2.49
C ILE A 341 -7.22 25.90 3.54
N ALA A 342 -8.53 25.78 3.38
CA ALA A 342 -9.33 24.81 4.10
C ALA A 342 -9.03 23.40 3.56
N LEU A 343 -8.74 22.47 4.47
CA LEU A 343 -8.71 21.05 4.17
C LEU A 343 -10.17 20.62 3.95
N GLU A 344 -10.44 20.00 2.81
CA GLU A 344 -11.80 19.55 2.49
C GLU A 344 -12.10 18.28 3.29
N PRO A 345 -13.29 18.15 3.90
CA PRO A 345 -13.68 16.91 4.53
C PRO A 345 -13.66 15.78 3.50
N SER A 346 -12.73 14.84 3.65
CA SER A 346 -12.78 13.59 2.89
C SER A 346 -13.95 12.76 3.40
N THR A 347 -14.71 12.20 2.46
CA THR A 347 -15.74 11.15 2.63
C THR A 347 -16.42 11.01 3.99
N THR A 348 -17.74 11.24 4.03
CA THR A 348 -18.61 10.60 5.03
C THR A 348 -18.30 9.11 5.03
N ILE A 349 -18.10 8.50 6.20
CA ILE A 349 -17.96 7.04 6.30
C ILE A 349 -19.33 6.43 6.05
N THR A 350 -19.70 6.35 4.78
CA THR A 350 -20.86 5.65 4.25
C THR A 350 -20.35 4.64 3.25
N ARG A 351 -20.84 3.41 3.38
CA ARG A 351 -20.51 2.21 2.59
C ARG A 351 -19.97 2.52 1.18
N PRO A 352 -18.74 2.12 0.82
CA PRO A 352 -18.32 2.09 -0.58
C PRO A 352 -19.09 0.95 -1.27
N ASN A 353 -20.20 1.29 -1.92
CA ASN A 353 -20.92 0.36 -2.77
C ASN A 353 -20.07 0.07 -4.03
N ARG A 354 -19.31 -1.03 -3.95
CA ARG A 354 -18.78 -1.88 -5.03
C ARG A 354 -17.74 -1.30 -6.01
N CYS A 355 -16.71 -2.13 -6.22
CA CYS A 355 -15.88 -2.16 -7.42
C CYS A 355 -16.73 -2.44 -8.68
N ARG A 356 -16.87 -1.41 -9.54
CA ARG A 356 -17.23 -1.37 -10.98
C ARG A 356 -18.63 -1.86 -11.46
N ALA A 357 -19.43 -0.91 -11.96
CA ALA A 357 -19.95 -0.83 -13.36
C ALA A 357 -20.85 0.42 -13.51
N PHE A 358 -20.81 1.06 -14.67
CA PHE A 358 -21.49 2.31 -15.05
C PHE A 358 -23.04 2.28 -15.05
N THR A 359 -23.63 3.48 -15.20
CA THR A 359 -25.03 3.85 -15.55
C THR A 359 -26.07 3.85 -14.43
N GLU A 360 -26.35 5.03 -13.83
CA GLU A 360 -27.52 5.88 -14.14
C GLU A 360 -27.53 7.14 -13.24
N ILE A 361 -28.11 8.21 -13.78
CA ILE A 361 -28.09 9.59 -13.28
C ILE A 361 -29.19 9.79 -12.21
N SER A 362 -28.92 10.58 -11.18
CA SER A 362 -29.87 11.64 -10.81
C SER A 362 -29.09 12.90 -10.42
N SER A 363 -29.29 13.93 -11.23
CA SER A 363 -28.76 15.28 -11.09
C SER A 363 -29.69 16.07 -10.18
N GLU A 364 -29.40 16.08 -8.88
CA GLU A 364 -29.99 16.97 -7.88
C GLU A 364 -29.11 16.81 -6.63
N THR A 365 -28.02 17.57 -6.45
CA THR A 365 -28.06 18.86 -5.77
C THR A 365 -26.67 19.49 -5.93
N ILE A 366 -26.46 20.21 -7.03
CA ILE A 366 -25.43 21.24 -7.13
C ILE A 366 -26.14 22.52 -6.74
N GLU A 367 -25.98 22.98 -5.50
CA GLU A 367 -26.03 24.41 -5.15
C GLU A 367 -25.84 24.62 -3.64
N LYS A 368 -25.07 25.67 -3.32
CA LYS A 368 -24.77 26.24 -1.99
C LYS A 368 -23.69 25.45 -1.24
N THR A 369 -22.44 25.89 -1.20
CA THR A 369 -22.05 27.20 -0.66
C THR A 369 -20.64 27.55 -1.11
N ILE A 370 -20.53 28.64 -1.87
CA ILE A 370 -19.33 29.44 -2.03
C ILE A 370 -19.34 30.40 -0.84
N ILE A 371 -18.32 30.33 0.02
CA ILE A 371 -17.55 31.44 0.62
C ILE A 371 -16.32 30.84 1.29
#